data_AF-A0A1I5U3M4-F1
#
_entry.id   AF-A0A1I5U3M4-F1
#
_cell.length_a   1.000
_cell.length_b   1.000
_cell.length_c   1.000
_cell.angle_alpha   90.00
_cell.angle_beta   90.00
_cell.angle_gamma   90.00
#
_symmetry.space_group_name_H-M   'P 1'
#
loop_
_entity.id
_entity.type
_entity.pdbx_description
1 polymer ?
#
loop_
_entity_poly.entity_id
_entity_poly.type
_entity_poly.pdbx_seq_one_letter_code
_entity_poly.pdbx_strand_id
1 'polypeptide(L)' 'MTTKKTCGKVLGLNQTVNFGDGKQVVGTIATDIPVGAGDSGGPLFCAGVGYGVLSGGNDQVSFFQPLPPALAACGATLA' A
#
# COMPACT_ATOMS: atom_id res chain seq x y z
N MET A 1 8.54 -9.91 10.01
CA MET A 1 9.84 -9.52 9.41
C MET A 1 9.51 -8.88 8.08
N THR A 2 9.97 -7.66 7.83
CA THR A 2 9.81 -7.01 6.53
C THR A 2 10.87 -7.52 5.55
N THR A 3 10.53 -7.79 4.29
CA THR A 3 11.38 -8.42 3.28
C THR A 3 12.53 -7.54 2.74
N LYS A 4 12.80 -6.40 3.37
CA LYS A 4 13.71 -5.29 3.01
C LYS A 4 13.02 -4.22 2.15
N LYS A 5 13.73 -3.12 1.84
CA LYS A 5 13.24 -2.12 0.88
C LYS A 5 13.33 -2.69 -0.54
N THR A 6 12.20 -2.72 -1.23
CA THR A 6 12.07 -3.09 -2.64
C THR A 6 11.54 -1.90 -3.44
N CYS A 7 11.72 -1.93 -4.76
CA CYS A 7 11.33 -0.86 -5.68
C CYS A 7 10.52 -1.43 -6.84
N GLY A 8 9.74 -0.55 -7.49
CA GLY A 8 8.84 -0.92 -8.58
C GLY A 8 8.14 0.33 -9.14
N LYS A 9 7.00 0.12 -9.79
CA LYS A 9 6.21 1.10 -10.52
C LYS A 9 4.75 1.02 -10.10
N VAL A 10 4.08 2.16 -10.13
CA VAL A 10 2.63 2.22 -10.03
C VAL A 10 2.03 1.61 -11.30
N LEU A 11 1.15 0.63 -11.11
CA LEU A 11 0.38 -0.01 -12.18
C LEU A 11 -0.99 0.66 -12.38
N GLY A 12 -1.56 1.22 -11.30
CA GLY A 12 -2.85 1.88 -11.37
C GLY A 12 -3.26 2.56 -10.05
N LEU A 13 -4.22 3.47 -10.16
CA LEU A 13 -4.82 4.18 -9.03
C LEU A 13 -6.30 3.79 -8.89
N ASN A 14 -6.88 4.07 -7.73
CA ASN A 14 -8.28 3.78 -7.42
C ASN A 14 -8.68 2.32 -7.67
N GLN A 15 -7.77 1.39 -7.34
CA GLN A 15 -8.02 -0.04 -7.51
C GLN A 15 -8.82 -0.60 -6.33
N THR A 16 -9.65 -1.58 -6.64
CA THR A 16 -10.42 -2.34 -5.67
C THR A 16 -9.84 -3.74 -5.57
N VAL A 17 -9.40 -4.13 -4.37
CA VAL A 17 -8.87 -5.45 -4.09
C VAL A 17 -9.85 -6.25 -3.22
N ASN A 18 -10.12 -7.48 -3.65
CA ASN A 18 -10.93 -8.43 -2.91
C ASN A 18 -10.02 -9.43 -2.20
N PHE A 19 -10.02 -9.41 -0.86
CA PHE A 19 -9.24 -10.33 -0.04
C PHE A 19 -9.98 -11.65 0.26
N GLY A 20 -11.16 -11.87 -0.34
CA GLY A 20 -12.03 -13.00 -0.02
C GLY A 20 -12.92 -12.73 1.20
N ASP A 21 -13.84 -13.64 1.50
CA ASP A 21 -14.76 -13.58 2.66
C ASP A 21 -15.54 -12.25 2.79
N GLY A 22 -15.87 -11.62 1.66
CA GLY A 22 -16.56 -10.33 1.62
C GLY A 22 -15.69 -9.12 2.04
N LYS A 23 -14.39 -9.31 2.28
CA LYS A 23 -13.46 -8.23 2.62
C LYS A 23 -12.92 -7.60 1.36
N GLN A 24 -13.26 -6.33 1.16
CA GLN A 24 -12.80 -5.52 0.04
C GLN A 24 -12.12 -4.26 0.56
N VAL A 25 -11.05 -3.84 -0.11
CA VAL A 25 -10.42 -2.54 0.10
C VAL A 25 -10.48 -1.76 -1.20
N VAL A 26 -11.02 -0.55 -1.13
CA VAL A 26 -11.26 0.33 -2.27
C VAL A 26 -10.31 1.52 -2.25
N GLY A 27 -10.09 2.13 -3.42
CA GLY A 27 -9.29 3.35 -3.52
C GLY A 27 -7.79 3.13 -3.34
N THR A 28 -7.31 1.91 -3.59
CA THR A 28 -5.90 1.55 -3.40
C THR A 28 -5.01 1.99 -4.58
N ILE A 29 -3.72 2.12 -4.30
CA ILE A 29 -2.65 2.23 -5.31
C ILE A 29 -2.14 0.83 -5.59
N ALA A 30 -2.18 0.38 -6.85
CA ALA A 30 -1.59 -0.89 -7.26
C ALA A 30 -0.17 -0.68 -7.81
N THR A 31 0.76 -1.56 -7.44
CA THR A 31 2.16 -1.52 -7.91
C THR A 31 2.67 -2.93 -8.23
N ASP A 32 3.77 -3.01 -8.99
CA ASP A 32 4.56 -4.24 -9.19
C ASP A 32 5.69 -4.42 -8.16
N ILE A 33 5.67 -3.64 -7.07
CA ILE A 33 6.67 -3.73 -6.01
C ILE A 33 6.53 -5.10 -5.33
N PRO A 34 7.61 -5.91 -5.27
CA PRO A 34 7.58 -7.19 -4.57
C PRO A 34 7.30 -7.01 -3.08
N VAL A 35 6.34 -7.78 -2.56
CA VAL A 35 5.95 -7.81 -1.14
C VAL A 35 5.79 -9.25 -0.66
N GLY A 36 6.01 -9.50 0.63
CA GLY A 36 5.84 -10.79 1.26
C GLY A 36 5.14 -10.72 2.62
N ALA A 37 4.95 -11.88 3.22
CA ALA A 37 4.34 -11.99 4.54
C ALA A 37 5.16 -11.19 5.58
N GLY A 38 4.49 -10.26 6.27
CA GLY A 38 5.12 -9.40 7.27
C GLY A 38 5.52 -8.00 6.76
N ASP A 39 5.28 -7.67 5.50
CA ASP A 39 5.45 -6.30 4.96
C ASP A 39 4.23 -5.39 5.19
N SER A 40 3.06 -5.96 5.52
CA SER A 40 1.83 -5.21 5.78
C SER A 40 2.07 -4.09 6.80
N GLY A 41 1.62 -2.88 6.49
CA GLY A 41 1.92 -1.66 7.25
C GLY A 41 3.18 -0.91 6.79
N GLY A 42 3.98 -1.49 5.88
CA GLY A 42 5.17 -0.85 5.32
C GLY A 42 4.85 0.38 4.45
N PRO A 43 5.74 1.38 4.40
CA PRO A 43 5.50 2.62 3.66
C PRO A 43 5.77 2.46 2.15
N LEU A 44 4.89 3.03 1.33
CA LEU A 44 5.18 3.40 -0.06
C LEU A 44 5.68 4.84 -0.08
N PHE A 45 6.89 5.06 -0.58
CA PHE A 45 7.48 6.38 -0.69
C PHE A 45 8.40 6.49 -1.91
N CYS A 46 8.56 7.70 -2.45
CA CYS A 46 9.52 8.01 -3.50
C CYS A 46 10.13 9.38 -3.23
N ALA A 47 11.45 9.49 -3.35
CA ALA A 47 12.19 10.75 -3.16
C ALA A 47 11.85 11.50 -1.85
N GLY A 48 11.61 10.78 -0.76
CA GLY A 48 11.26 11.35 0.56
C GLY A 48 9.78 11.68 0.75
N VAL A 49 8.94 11.50 -0.28
CA VAL A 49 7.49 11.71 -0.20
C VAL A 49 6.78 10.38 0.06
N GLY A 50 5.95 10.33 1.10
CA GLY A 50 5.08 9.19 1.38
C GLY A 50 3.80 9.21 0.55
N TYR A 51 3.44 8.07 -0.04
CA TYR A 51 2.22 7.93 -0.86
C TYR A 51 1.18 7.01 -0.24
N GLY A 52 1.60 5.99 0.51
CA GLY A 52 0.66 5.01 1.06
C GLY A 52 1.27 4.02 2.04
N VAL A 53 0.42 3.13 2.53
CA VAL A 53 0.75 2.07 3.47
C VAL A 53 0.32 0.74 2.88
N LEU A 54 1.21 -0.26 2.88
CA LEU A 54 0.93 -1.57 2.28
C LEU A 54 -0.24 -2.24 3.02
N SER A 55 -1.30 -2.55 2.29
CA SER A 55 -2.42 -3.37 2.80
C SER A 55 -2.15 -4.85 2.59
N GLY A 56 -1.67 -5.23 1.40
CA GLY A 56 -1.43 -6.61 1.03
C GLY A 56 -1.16 -6.73 -0.47
N GLY A 57 -1.07 -7.97 -0.96
CA GLY A 57 -0.76 -8.26 -2.35
C GLY A 57 -0.56 -9.74 -2.59
N ASN A 58 -0.13 -10.05 -3.80
CA ASN A 58 0.34 -11.37 -4.20
C ASN A 58 1.72 -11.23 -4.88
N ASP A 59 2.20 -12.30 -5.49
CA ASP A 59 3.52 -12.34 -6.13
C ASP A 59 3.69 -11.37 -7.32
N GLN A 60 2.60 -10.75 -7.81
CA GLN A 60 2.62 -9.87 -8.98
C GLN A 60 2.19 -8.44 -8.68
N VAL A 61 1.23 -8.26 -7.78
CA VAL A 61 0.61 -6.95 -7.52
C VAL A 61 0.53 -6.72 -6.02
N SER A 62 0.98 -5.54 -5.60
CA SER A 62 0.86 -5.04 -4.24
C SER A 62 -0.06 -3.81 -4.19
N PHE A 63 -0.85 -3.72 -3.12
CA PHE A 63 -1.89 -2.73 -2.92
C PHE A 63 -1.62 -1.87 -1.69
N PHE A 64 -1.58 -0.56 -1.88
CA PHE A 64 -1.31 0.41 -0.83
C PHE A 64 -2.53 1.29 -0.58
N GLN A 65 -2.86 1.51 0.70
CA GLN A 65 -3.83 2.51 1.11
C GLN A 65 -3.21 3.91 1.00
N PRO A 66 -3.83 4.89 0.34
CA PRO A 66 -3.29 6.24 0.24
C PRO A 66 -3.14 6.91 1.61
N LEU A 67 -2.05 7.65 1.82
CA LEU A 67 -1.77 8.32 3.09
C LEU A 67 -2.77 9.43 3.46
N PRO A 68 -3.20 10.33 2.55
CA PRO A 68 -4.09 11.43 2.93
C PRO A 68 -5.38 10.99 3.66
N PRO A 69 -6.18 10.02 3.16
CA PRO A 69 -7.36 9.56 3.90
C PRO A 69 -7.01 8.83 5.19
N ALA A 70 -5.89 8.09 5.24
CA ALA A 70 -5.44 7.42 6.46
C ALA A 70 -5.03 8.42 7.56
N LEU A 71 -4.28 9.47 7.20
CA LEU A 71 -3.88 10.54 8.12
C LEU A 71 -5.10 11.32 8.63
N ALA A 72 -6.04 11.65 7.74
CA ALA A 72 -7.28 12.32 8.11
C ALA A 72 -8.11 11.51 9.11
N ALA A 73 -8.24 10.19 8.89
CA ALA A 73 -8.96 9.30 9.80
C ALA A 73 -8.32 9.23 11.20
N CYS A 74 -7.00 9.42 11.29
CA CYS A 74 -6.25 9.39 12.55
C CYS A 74 -6.04 10.78 13.17
N GLY A 75 -6.46 11.88 12.52
CA GLY A 75 -6.12 13.23 12.96
C GLY A 75 -4.61 13.50 13.00
N ALA A 76 -3.84 12.82 12.14
CA ALA A 76 -2.38 12.83 12.15
C ALA A 76 -1.80 13.71 11.03
N THR A 77 -0.57 14.18 11.23
CA THR A 77 0.25 14.84 10.21
C THR A 77 1.61 14.16 10.10
N LEU A 78 2.22 14.22 8.92
CA LEU A 78 3.63 13.86 8.79
C LEU A 78 4.49 14.97 9.39
N ALA A 79 5.55 14.59 10.11
CA ALA A 79 6.50 15.49 10.75
C ALA A 79 7.60 15.96 9.77
#